data_AF-A0A7S1XUE6-F1
#
_entry.id   AF-A0A7S1XUE6-F1
#
_cell.length_a   1.000
_cell.length_b   1.000
_cell.length_c   1.000
_cell.angle_alpha   90.00
_cell.angle_beta   90.00
_cell.angle_gamma   90.00
#
_symmetry.space_group_name_H-M   'P 1'
#
loop_
_entity.id
_entity.type
_entity.pdbx_description
1 polymer ?
#
loop_
_entity_poly.entity_id
_entity_poly.type
_entity_poly.pdbx_seq_one_letter_code
_entity_poly.pdbx_strand_id
1 'polypeptide(L)'
;MDTWHVGIPNVYETQTGIWVHGIVWIWALIKAYGMYDFARARYQAAINSGKKWDINLGYEENMSIQAWSYVPGCAFRENAVDTLVAEMRERGHPDPARVIEILREAHAWLNEEADAALSADAKRERGWGLATDQPWVPFPERG
;
A
#
# COMPACT_ATOMS: atom_id res chain seq x y z
N MET A 1 1.23 -16.66 -17.94
CA MET A 1 1.96 -16.21 -16.74
C MET A 1 1.25 -14.95 -16.27
N ASP A 2 1.03 -14.79 -14.98
CA ASP A 2 0.30 -13.62 -14.47
C ASP A 2 1.21 -12.40 -14.48
N THR A 3 0.84 -11.32 -15.18
CA THR A 3 1.72 -10.16 -15.47
C THR A 3 1.24 -8.84 -14.90
N TRP A 4 0.19 -8.82 -14.07
CA TRP A 4 -0.34 -7.58 -13.48
C TRP A 4 0.69 -6.79 -12.66
N HIS A 5 1.74 -7.46 -12.16
CA HIS A 5 2.78 -6.85 -11.33
C HIS A 5 3.87 -6.13 -12.14
N VAL A 6 3.86 -6.28 -13.48
CA VAL A 6 4.87 -5.70 -14.36
C VAL A 6 4.48 -4.26 -14.70
N GLY A 7 5.40 -3.32 -14.45
CA GLY A 7 5.22 -1.92 -14.84
C GLY A 7 4.36 -1.10 -13.86
N ILE A 8 4.22 -1.55 -12.60
CA ILE A 8 3.52 -0.78 -11.56
C ILE A 8 4.21 0.58 -11.38
N PRO A 9 3.48 1.70 -11.51
CA PRO A 9 4.08 3.02 -11.44
C PRO A 9 4.52 3.39 -10.02
N ASN A 10 5.56 4.21 -9.93
CA ASN A 10 5.96 4.88 -8.70
C ASN A 10 5.18 6.20 -8.50
N VAL A 11 5.28 6.79 -7.31
CA VAL A 11 4.66 8.09 -6.99
C VAL A 11 5.11 9.23 -7.92
N TYR A 12 6.34 9.16 -8.44
CA TYR A 12 6.91 10.14 -9.37
C TYR A 12 6.42 9.99 -10.81
N GLU A 13 5.60 8.97 -11.05
CA GLU A 13 5.19 8.54 -12.37
C GLU A 13 3.69 8.69 -12.61
N THR A 14 2.95 9.15 -11.58
CA THR A 14 1.51 9.34 -11.58
C THR A 14 1.18 10.74 -11.10
N GLN A 15 0.20 11.40 -11.71
CA GLN A 15 -0.29 12.70 -11.22
C GLN A 15 -1.09 12.56 -9.92
N THR A 16 -1.55 11.34 -9.61
CA THR A 16 -2.31 11.07 -8.40
C THR A 16 -1.49 11.16 -7.12
N GLY A 17 -0.16 11.03 -7.19
CA GLY A 17 0.70 10.98 -6.00
C GLY A 17 0.45 9.78 -5.08
N ILE A 18 -0.30 8.77 -5.54
CA ILE A 18 -0.54 7.54 -4.78
C ILE A 18 0.73 6.69 -4.77
N TRP A 19 1.06 6.10 -3.62
CA TRP A 19 2.22 5.20 -3.46
C TRP A 19 1.93 3.78 -3.99
N VAL A 20 1.56 3.66 -5.27
CA VAL A 20 1.00 2.42 -5.86
C VAL A 20 1.91 1.20 -5.63
N HIS A 21 3.17 1.27 -6.05
CA HIS A 21 4.15 0.19 -5.84
C HIS A 21 4.29 -0.21 -4.38
N GLY A 22 4.31 0.76 -3.47
CA GLY A 22 4.45 0.49 -2.05
C GLY A 22 3.24 -0.18 -1.42
N ILE A 23 2.05 0.23 -1.82
CA ILE A 23 0.79 -0.37 -1.37
C ILE A 23 0.71 -1.82 -1.86
N VAL A 24 1.11 -2.10 -3.10
CA VAL A 24 1.22 -3.48 -3.61
C VAL A 24 2.24 -4.28 -2.81
N TRP A 25 3.41 -3.70 -2.51
CA TRP A 25 4.45 -4.37 -1.73
C TRP A 25 3.99 -4.74 -0.32
N ILE A 26 3.35 -3.82 0.42
CA ILE A 26 2.86 -4.12 1.77
C ILE A 26 1.69 -5.11 1.76
N TRP A 27 0.82 -5.08 0.73
CA TRP A 27 -0.20 -6.09 0.51
C TRP A 27 0.43 -7.49 0.36
N ALA A 28 1.49 -7.59 -0.45
CA ALA A 28 2.22 -8.84 -0.65
C ALA A 28 2.88 -9.33 0.65
N LEU A 29 3.45 -8.44 1.47
CA LEU A 29 4.03 -8.79 2.78
C LEU A 29 3.00 -9.36 3.75
N ILE A 30 1.78 -8.80 3.79
CA ILE A 30 0.69 -9.32 4.61
C ILE A 30 0.31 -10.72 4.13
N LYS A 31 0.12 -10.90 2.82
CA LYS A 31 -0.34 -12.16 2.25
C LYS A 31 0.69 -13.28 2.33
N ALA A 32 1.97 -12.97 2.15
CA ALA A 32 3.04 -13.95 2.14
C ALA A 32 3.56 -14.29 3.55
N TYR A 33 3.65 -13.29 4.43
CA TYR A 33 4.36 -13.44 5.70
C TYR A 33 3.52 -13.07 6.93
N GLY A 34 2.30 -12.55 6.75
CA GLY A 34 1.51 -12.07 7.87
C GLY A 34 2.15 -10.87 8.55
N MET A 35 2.86 -10.01 7.82
CA MET A 35 3.54 -8.83 8.41
C MET A 35 2.60 -7.62 8.52
N TYR A 36 1.42 -7.81 9.14
CA TYR A 36 0.39 -6.78 9.18
C TYR A 36 0.80 -5.52 9.94
N ASP A 37 1.32 -5.64 11.16
CA ASP A 37 1.67 -4.45 11.96
C ASP A 37 2.79 -3.63 11.30
N PHE A 38 3.74 -4.31 10.64
CA PHE A 38 4.75 -3.65 9.83
C PHE A 38 4.13 -2.92 8.63
N ALA A 39 3.29 -3.60 7.86
CA ALA A 39 2.60 -3.02 6.70
C ALA A 39 1.74 -1.81 7.10
N ARG A 40 1.04 -1.91 8.24
CA ARG A 40 0.24 -0.83 8.83
C ARG A 40 1.07 0.39 9.18
N ALA A 41 2.20 0.20 9.86
CA ALA A 41 3.09 1.31 10.20
C ALA A 41 3.57 2.07 8.95
N ARG A 42 3.82 1.35 7.84
CA ARG A 42 4.18 1.96 6.55
C ARG A 42 3.01 2.66 5.89
N TYR A 43 1.82 2.04 5.88
CA TYR A 43 0.63 2.64 5.27
C TYR A 43 0.17 3.91 6.00
N GLN A 44 0.31 3.94 7.33
CA GLN A 44 -0.04 5.12 8.14
C GLN A 44 0.78 6.35 7.77
N ALA A 45 2.06 6.18 7.39
CA ALA A 45 2.87 7.28 6.87
C ALA A 45 2.26 7.84 5.57
N ALA A 46 1.79 6.98 4.67
CA ALA A 46 1.12 7.39 3.44
C ALA A 46 -0.24 8.06 3.68
N ILE A 47 -1.02 7.61 4.68
CA ILE A 47 -2.25 8.29 5.12
C ILE A 47 -1.92 9.71 5.58
N ASN A 48 -0.91 9.86 6.44
CA ASN A 48 -0.52 11.17 6.98
C ASN A 48 0.02 12.12 5.89
N SER A 49 0.78 11.60 4.92
CA SER A 49 1.17 12.37 3.74
C SER A 49 -0.03 12.78 2.90
N GLY A 50 -1.03 11.90 2.76
CA GLY A 50 -2.28 12.16 2.04
C GLY A 50 -3.12 13.28 2.64
N LYS A 51 -3.07 13.50 3.96
CA LYS A 51 -3.77 14.61 4.65
C LYS A 51 -3.30 15.99 4.19
N LYS A 52 -2.10 16.10 3.60
CA LYS A 52 -1.56 17.36 3.05
C LYS A 52 -1.71 17.48 1.54
N TRP A 53 -2.25 16.45 0.88
CA TRP A 53 -2.50 16.47 -0.55
C TRP A 53 -3.77 17.28 -0.84
N ASP A 54 -3.63 18.36 -1.61
CA ASP A 54 -4.76 19.19 -2.04
C ASP A 54 -5.18 18.78 -3.45
N ILE A 55 -6.45 18.39 -3.59
CA ILE A 55 -7.04 17.98 -4.88
C ILE A 55 -7.19 19.14 -5.87
N ASN A 56 -7.08 20.39 -5.40
CA ASN A 56 -7.19 21.57 -6.24
C ASN A 56 -5.82 22.03 -6.79
N LEU A 57 -4.72 21.44 -6.33
CA LEU A 57 -3.37 21.75 -6.77
C LEU A 57 -2.86 20.72 -7.76
N GLY A 58 -1.94 21.14 -8.63
CA GLY A 58 -1.23 20.24 -9.53
C GLY A 58 -0.31 19.27 -8.79
N TYR A 59 0.18 18.25 -9.50
CA TYR A 59 1.13 17.27 -8.95
C TYR A 59 2.39 17.95 -8.39
N GLU A 60 3.06 18.78 -9.20
CA GLU A 60 4.32 19.43 -8.80
C GLU A 60 4.14 20.33 -7.58
N GLU A 61 3.03 21.07 -7.52
CA GLU A 61 2.68 21.90 -6.36
C GLU A 61 2.49 21.04 -5.12
N ASN A 62 1.70 19.96 -5.21
CA ASN A 62 1.54 19.00 -4.11
C ASN A 62 2.86 18.38 -3.65
N MET A 63 3.75 18.06 -4.58
CA MET A 63 5.06 17.51 -4.27
C MET A 63 5.96 18.52 -3.55
N SER A 64 5.71 19.82 -3.69
CA SER A 64 6.45 20.89 -3.00
C SER A 64 5.96 21.20 -1.58
N ILE A 65 4.73 20.81 -1.20
CA ILE A 65 4.10 21.17 0.09
C ILE A 65 4.83 20.56 1.30
N GLN A 66 5.51 19.44 1.12
CA GLN A 66 6.19 18.74 2.20
C GLN A 66 7.48 18.08 1.75
N ALA A 67 8.40 17.91 2.70
CA ALA A 67 9.56 17.05 2.50
C ALA A 67 9.11 15.59 2.44
N TRP A 68 9.27 14.98 1.27
CA TRP A 68 9.04 13.56 1.10
C TRP A 68 10.27 12.79 1.61
N SER A 69 10.09 12.04 2.69
CA SER A 69 11.14 11.21 3.28
C SER A 69 11.33 9.92 2.47
N TYR A 70 11.91 8.88 3.07
CA TYR A 70 12.19 7.58 2.44
C TYR A 70 10.99 6.89 1.78
N VAL A 71 9.75 7.27 2.15
CA VAL A 71 8.51 6.70 1.63
C VAL A 71 7.65 7.80 0.99
N PRO A 72 7.98 8.24 -0.23
CA PRO A 72 7.21 9.27 -0.93
C PRO A 72 5.85 8.72 -1.41
N GLY A 73 4.81 9.54 -1.33
CA GLY A 73 3.46 9.25 -1.81
C GLY A 73 2.37 9.14 -0.74
N CYS A 74 1.14 9.07 -1.22
CA CYS A 74 -0.07 9.08 -0.43
C CYS A 74 -0.74 7.70 -0.40
N ALA A 75 -1.60 7.51 0.62
CA ALA A 75 -2.52 6.39 0.67
C ALA A 75 -3.46 6.36 -0.55
N PHE A 76 -4.05 5.19 -0.80
CA PHE A 76 -5.06 5.02 -1.84
C PHE A 76 -6.26 5.93 -1.59
N ARG A 77 -6.83 6.47 -2.67
CA ARG A 77 -8.04 7.32 -2.66
C ARG A 77 -8.95 6.93 -3.80
N GLU A 78 -10.22 6.67 -3.48
CA GLU A 78 -11.19 6.18 -4.44
C GLU A 78 -11.47 7.19 -5.57
N ASN A 79 -11.46 8.49 -5.25
CA ASN A 79 -11.69 9.56 -6.22
C ASN A 79 -10.57 9.74 -7.26
N ALA A 80 -9.42 9.07 -7.09
CA ALA A 80 -8.29 9.13 -8.01
C ALA A 80 -8.17 7.88 -8.92
N VAL A 81 -9.08 6.91 -8.78
CA VAL A 81 -9.03 5.63 -9.50
C VAL A 81 -9.05 5.82 -11.01
N ASP A 82 -9.97 6.65 -11.52
CA ASP A 82 -10.14 6.83 -12.97
C ASP A 82 -8.86 7.40 -13.61
N THR A 83 -8.26 8.42 -12.97
CA THR A 83 -6.99 9.01 -13.40
C THR A 83 -5.87 7.97 -13.37
N LEU A 84 -5.72 7.23 -12.27
CA LEU A 84 -4.67 6.24 -12.14
C LEU A 84 -4.80 5.10 -13.16
N VAL A 85 -6.02 4.63 -13.43
CA VAL A 85 -6.29 3.62 -14.46
C VAL A 85 -5.95 4.15 -15.85
N ALA A 86 -6.30 5.39 -16.17
CA ALA A 86 -5.95 6.02 -17.43
C ALA A 86 -4.44 6.10 -17.63
N GLU A 87 -3.69 6.58 -16.62
CA GLU A 87 -2.23 6.67 -16.64
C GLU A 87 -1.56 5.30 -16.83
N MET A 88 -2.03 4.28 -16.11
CA MET A 88 -1.51 2.91 -16.26
C MET A 88 -1.77 2.37 -17.68
N ARG A 89 -2.94 2.63 -18.27
CA ARG A 89 -3.26 2.22 -19.64
C ARG A 89 -2.39 2.93 -20.68
N GLU A 90 -2.19 4.24 -20.53
CA GLU A 90 -1.32 5.03 -21.40
C GLU A 90 0.11 4.49 -21.41
N ARG A 91 0.59 4.02 -20.26
CA ARG A 91 1.90 3.38 -20.10
C ARG A 91 1.97 1.93 -20.62
N GLY A 92 0.86 1.37 -21.11
CA GLY A 92 0.80 -0.01 -21.58
C GLY A 92 0.78 -1.05 -20.47
N HIS A 93 0.33 -0.70 -19.26
CA HIS A 93 0.22 -1.65 -18.16
C HIS A 93 -0.78 -2.78 -18.50
N PRO A 94 -0.42 -4.06 -18.28
CA PRO A 94 -1.18 -5.20 -18.78
C PRO A 94 -2.53 -5.39 -18.06
N ASP A 95 -2.61 -5.05 -16.77
CA ASP A 95 -3.85 -5.20 -15.99
C ASP A 95 -4.00 -4.14 -14.87
N PRO A 96 -4.44 -2.91 -15.20
CA PRO A 96 -4.69 -1.87 -14.21
C PRO A 96 -5.80 -2.24 -13.22
N ALA A 97 -6.80 -3.03 -13.64
CA ALA A 97 -7.94 -3.37 -12.80
C ALA A 97 -7.50 -4.20 -11.60
N ARG A 98 -6.64 -5.19 -11.84
CA ARG A 98 -6.06 -6.01 -10.77
C ARG A 98 -5.24 -5.19 -9.78
N VAL A 99 -4.50 -4.19 -10.24
CA VAL A 99 -3.78 -3.27 -9.35
C VAL A 99 -4.76 -2.51 -8.47
N ILE A 100 -5.83 -1.93 -9.03
CA ILE A 100 -6.84 -1.21 -8.24
C ILE A 100 -7.52 -2.11 -7.20
N GLU A 101 -7.83 -3.36 -7.54
CA GLU A 101 -8.35 -4.34 -6.57
C GLU A 101 -7.42 -4.50 -5.37
N ILE A 102 -6.12 -4.67 -5.63
CA ILE A 102 -5.08 -4.81 -4.60
C ILE A 102 -4.99 -3.54 -3.75
N LEU A 103 -5.01 -2.35 -4.38
CA LEU A 103 -4.96 -1.09 -3.66
C LEU A 103 -6.17 -0.92 -2.73
N ARG A 104 -7.38 -1.24 -3.20
CA ARG A 104 -8.61 -1.21 -2.38
C ARG A 104 -8.55 -2.21 -1.25
N GLU A 105 -8.12 -3.44 -1.53
CA GLU A 105 -8.01 -4.49 -0.53
C GLU A 105 -7.01 -4.10 0.57
N ALA A 106 -5.83 -3.61 0.19
CA ALA A 106 -4.84 -3.10 1.13
C ALA A 106 -5.36 -1.91 1.95
N HIS A 107 -6.07 -0.97 1.31
CA HIS A 107 -6.66 0.17 2.02
C HIS A 107 -7.71 -0.27 3.04
N ALA A 108 -8.57 -1.22 2.67
CA ALA A 108 -9.59 -1.78 3.54
C ALA A 108 -9.02 -2.55 4.74
N TRP A 109 -7.78 -3.04 4.65
CA TRP A 109 -7.08 -3.67 5.78
C TRP A 109 -6.37 -2.66 6.67
N LEU A 110 -5.77 -1.64 6.08
CA LEU A 110 -4.73 -0.83 6.73
C LEU A 110 -5.17 0.57 7.14
N ASN A 111 -6.38 1.01 6.76
CA ASN A 111 -6.89 2.31 7.20
C ASN A 111 -7.14 2.35 8.73
N GLU A 112 -7.25 3.56 9.28
CA GLU A 112 -7.37 3.77 10.73
C GLU A 112 -8.62 3.08 11.30
N GLU A 113 -9.75 3.15 10.57
CA GLU A 113 -11.05 2.59 10.94
C GLU A 113 -11.04 1.05 10.97
N ALA A 114 -10.44 0.42 9.95
CA ALA A 114 -10.40 -1.02 9.79
C ALA A 114 -9.64 -1.71 10.93
N ASP A 115 -8.53 -1.11 11.37
CA ASP A 115 -7.75 -1.67 12.47
C ASP A 115 -8.42 -1.51 13.82
N ALA A 116 -9.06 -0.35 14.06
CA ALA A 116 -9.82 -0.12 15.29
C ALA A 116 -10.95 -1.16 15.45
N ALA A 117 -11.47 -1.68 14.33
CA ALA A 117 -12.49 -2.72 14.30
C ALA A 117 -11.97 -4.17 14.44
N LEU A 118 -10.65 -4.39 14.34
CA LEU A 118 -10.06 -5.74 14.32
C LEU A 118 -9.49 -6.15 15.67
N SER A 119 -10.09 -7.18 16.29
CA SER A 119 -9.53 -7.82 17.48
C SER A 119 -8.21 -8.56 17.16
N ALA A 120 -7.39 -8.79 18.20
CA ALA A 120 -6.15 -9.56 18.07
C ALA A 120 -6.40 -10.99 17.56
N ASP A 121 -7.49 -11.62 18.01
CA ASP A 121 -7.86 -12.97 17.55
C ASP A 121 -8.26 -12.98 16.08
N ALA A 122 -9.01 -11.98 15.61
CA ALA A 122 -9.35 -11.84 14.20
C ALA A 122 -8.10 -11.65 13.31
N LYS A 123 -7.08 -10.93 13.81
CA LYS A 123 -5.79 -10.82 13.11
C LYS A 123 -5.06 -12.16 13.09
N ARG A 124 -5.06 -12.92 14.19
CA ARG A 124 -4.45 -14.25 14.25
C ARG A 124 -5.11 -15.25 13.29
N GLU A 125 -6.44 -15.28 13.25
CA GLU A 125 -7.21 -16.14 12.33
C GLU A 125 -6.90 -15.85 10.85
N ARG A 126 -6.57 -14.60 10.53
CA ARG A 126 -6.13 -14.17 9.18
C ARG A 126 -4.66 -14.47 8.88
N GLY A 127 -3.92 -15.03 9.83
CA GLY A 127 -2.48 -15.24 9.73
C GLY A 127 -1.65 -13.96 9.75
N TRP A 128 -2.23 -12.83 10.18
CA TRP A 128 -1.61 -11.51 10.15
C TRP A 128 -0.57 -11.25 11.25
N GLY A 129 -0.25 -12.26 12.05
CA GLY A 129 0.86 -12.26 13.00
C GLY A 129 1.88 -13.36 12.72
N LEU A 130 1.78 -14.09 11.60
CA LEU A 130 2.56 -15.32 11.39
C LEU A 130 4.08 -15.11 11.50
N ALA A 131 4.59 -13.98 11.02
CA ALA A 131 6.02 -13.64 11.12
C ALA A 131 6.46 -13.29 12.54
N THR A 132 5.56 -12.83 13.41
CA THR A 132 5.88 -12.39 14.79
C THR A 132 5.52 -13.44 15.84
N ASP A 133 4.61 -14.36 15.51
CA ASP A 133 4.11 -15.42 16.40
C ASP A 133 4.97 -16.70 16.34
N GLN A 134 6.15 -16.64 15.72
CA GLN A 134 7.08 -17.78 15.68
C GLN A 134 7.73 -17.99 17.05
N PRO A 135 7.77 -19.22 17.57
CA PRO A 135 8.51 -19.51 18.79
C PRO A 135 9.98 -19.11 18.59
N TRP A 136 10.55 -18.45 19.59
CA TRP A 136 11.97 -18.11 19.56
C TRP A 136 12.78 -19.40 19.71
N VAL A 137 13.25 -19.91 18.57
CA VAL A 137 14.24 -20.99 18.50
C VAL A 137 15.55 -20.37 18.01
N PRO A 138 16.66 -20.46 18.76
CA PRO A 138 17.95 -19.97 18.29
C PRO A 138 18.41 -20.73 17.04
N PHE A 139 19.10 -20.06 16.13
CA PHE A 139 19.84 -20.75 15.07
C PHE A 139 21.08 -21.43 15.69
N PRO A 140 21.44 -22.69 15.36
CA PRO A 140 20.95 -23.53 14.25
C PRO A 140 19.82 -24.52 14.60
N GLU A 141 19.17 -24.42 15.75
CA GLU A 141 18.15 -25.39 16.19
C GLU A 141 16.81 -25.29 15.42
N ARG A 142 16.71 -24.34 14.48
CA ARG A 142 15.62 -24.22 13.49
C ARG A 142 15.81 -25.28 12.39
N GLY A 143 15.64 -26.55 12.73
CA GLY A 143 15.58 -27.68 11.81
C GLY A 143 14.18 -27.93 11.27
#